data_AF-A0A2E8UMJ0-F1
#
_entry.id   AF-A0A2E8UMJ0-F1
#
_cell.length_a   1.000
_cell.length_b   1.000
_cell.length_c   1.000
_cell.angle_alpha   90.00
_cell.angle_beta   90.00
_cell.angle_gamma   90.00
#
_symmetry.space_group_name_H-M   'P 1'
#
loop_
_entity.id
_entity.type
_entity.pdbx_description
1 polymer ?
#
loop_
_entity_poly.entity_id
_entity_poly.type
_entity_poly.pdbx_seq_one_letter_code
_entity_poly.pdbx_strand_id
1 'polypeptide(L)'
;MRFPLLLVGLILSLTLHAADKKPNILMIAIDDQNDWIGYLGGHPMVKTPHIDRLAAPEVDALLIGPHDLSCNLGVPEQYEAPEFLAAVQTIFDKARAAGRGAGIHFWGNTEQQARFLEMGANLLIHSADVLLVKHHLAAELAAVRQRMGDAGPSGTGADDLTI
;
A
#
# COMPACT_ATOMS: atom_id res chain seq x y z
N MET A 1 43.79 -40.78 18.06
CA MET A 1 43.40 -39.38 17.84
C MET A 1 42.58 -39.30 16.55
N ARG A 2 41.25 -39.45 16.60
CA ARG A 2 40.34 -39.46 15.43
C ARG A 2 39.10 -38.55 15.62
N PHE A 3 39.17 -37.62 16.55
CA PHE A 3 38.06 -36.71 16.89
C PHE A 3 37.88 -35.47 15.98
N PRO A 4 38.89 -34.89 15.30
CA PRO A 4 38.69 -33.60 14.61
C PRO A 4 37.86 -33.73 13.32
N LEU A 5 37.82 -34.90 12.68
CA LEU A 5 37.08 -35.10 11.42
C LEU A 5 35.55 -35.14 11.62
N LEU A 6 35.11 -35.64 12.78
CA LEU A 6 33.68 -35.79 13.11
C LEU A 6 33.03 -34.44 13.47
N LEU A 7 33.80 -33.54 14.10
CA LEU A 7 33.33 -32.19 14.46
C LEU A 7 33.18 -31.29 13.22
N VAL A 8 34.09 -31.41 12.24
CA VAL A 8 34.03 -30.64 10.97
C VAL A 8 32.82 -31.07 10.13
N GLY A 9 32.53 -32.37 10.05
CA GLY A 9 31.35 -32.87 9.32
C GLY A 9 30.01 -32.40 9.92
N LEU A 10 29.93 -32.28 11.25
CA LEU A 10 28.72 -31.82 11.94
C LEU A 10 28.47 -30.31 11.69
N ILE A 11 29.52 -29.49 11.69
CA ILE A 11 29.42 -28.06 11.39
C ILE A 11 29.02 -27.83 9.92
N LEU A 12 29.57 -28.62 8.99
CA LEU A 12 29.23 -28.54 7.56
C LEU A 12 27.78 -28.99 7.27
N SER A 13 27.21 -29.87 8.10
CA SER A 13 25.81 -30.32 7.95
C SER A 13 24.80 -29.29 8.45
N LEU A 14 25.19 -28.45 9.42
CA LEU A 14 24.37 -27.36 9.95
C LEU A 14 24.30 -26.15 9.01
N THR A 15 25.33 -25.92 8.19
CA THR A 15 25.36 -24.81 7.22
C THR A 15 24.64 -25.13 5.91
N LEU A 16 24.44 -26.40 5.57
CA LEU A 16 23.75 -26.80 4.34
C LEU A 16 22.21 -26.77 4.40
N HIS A 17 21.62 -26.48 5.58
CA HIS A 17 20.16 -26.50 5.75
C HIS A 17 19.46 -25.15 5.53
N ALA A 18 20.18 -24.11 5.12
CA ALA A 18 19.59 -22.86 4.65
C ALA A 18 19.47 -22.90 3.12
N ALA A 19 18.62 -23.79 2.59
CA ALA A 19 18.15 -23.61 1.23
C ALA A 19 17.24 -22.37 1.26
N ASP A 20 17.74 -21.23 0.76
CA ASP A 20 16.98 -19.99 0.62
C ASP A 20 15.70 -20.29 -0.16
N LYS A 21 14.61 -20.44 0.59
CA LYS A 21 13.29 -20.69 0.03
C LYS A 21 12.93 -19.41 -0.71
N LYS A 22 12.99 -19.45 -2.05
CA LYS A 22 12.64 -18.30 -2.89
C LYS A 22 11.25 -17.80 -2.44
N PRO A 23 11.09 -16.50 -2.10
CA PRO A 23 9.80 -15.98 -1.71
C PRO A 23 8.84 -16.13 -2.89
N ASN A 24 7.74 -16.86 -2.69
CA ASN A 24 6.72 -17.07 -3.71
C ASN A 24 5.66 -15.99 -3.55
N ILE A 25 6.01 -14.73 -3.82
CA ILE A 25 5.16 -13.57 -3.55
C ILE A 25 3.81 -13.71 -4.28
N LEU A 26 2.77 -14.08 -3.56
CA LEU A 26 1.39 -13.97 -4.02
C LEU A 26 0.84 -12.60 -3.62
N MET A 27 0.95 -11.63 -4.52
CA MET A 27 0.30 -10.33 -4.40
C MET A 27 -1.16 -10.45 -4.84
N ILE A 28 -2.07 -10.57 -3.88
CA ILE A 28 -3.51 -10.43 -4.15
C ILE A 28 -3.84 -8.94 -4.06
N ALA A 29 -3.69 -8.24 -5.18
CA ALA A 29 -4.27 -6.90 -5.34
C ALA A 29 -5.77 -7.09 -5.55
N ILE A 30 -6.53 -7.10 -4.45
CA ILE A 30 -7.98 -6.99 -4.52
C ILE A 30 -8.27 -5.51 -4.78
N ASP A 31 -8.20 -5.16 -6.06
CA ASP A 31 -8.87 -4.00 -6.66
C ASP A 31 -10.35 -4.32 -6.50
N ASP A 32 -11.02 -3.67 -5.54
CA ASP A 32 -12.43 -3.94 -5.37
C ASP A 32 -13.11 -3.49 -6.66
N GLN A 33 -13.68 -4.44 -7.40
CA GLN A 33 -14.44 -4.12 -8.62
C GLN A 33 -15.77 -3.45 -8.25
N ASN A 34 -15.74 -2.46 -7.36
CA ASN A 34 -16.78 -1.47 -7.21
C ASN A 34 -16.59 -0.46 -8.34
N ASP A 35 -17.34 -0.70 -9.40
CA ASP A 35 -17.54 0.22 -10.51
C ASP A 35 -18.31 1.47 -10.08
N TRP A 36 -17.71 2.29 -9.23
CA TRP A 36 -18.29 3.58 -8.83
C TRP A 36 -18.31 4.62 -9.96
N ILE A 37 -17.73 4.28 -11.11
CA ILE A 37 -17.80 5.04 -12.35
C ILE A 37 -19.08 4.67 -13.14
N GLY A 38 -20.19 5.37 -12.86
CA GLY A 38 -21.32 5.48 -13.78
C GLY A 38 -22.62 4.74 -13.43
N TYR A 39 -23.19 4.05 -14.42
CA TYR A 39 -24.59 3.60 -14.48
C TYR A 39 -24.90 2.27 -13.78
N LEU A 40 -23.93 1.70 -13.07
CA LEU A 40 -23.99 0.32 -12.54
C LEU A 40 -24.62 0.23 -11.13
N GLY A 41 -24.96 1.37 -10.53
CA GLY A 41 -25.89 1.44 -9.39
C GLY A 41 -25.30 1.08 -8.02
N GLY A 42 -23.99 0.78 -7.97
CA GLY A 42 -23.26 0.43 -6.74
C GLY A 42 -23.59 -0.98 -6.24
N HIS A 43 -22.56 -1.74 -5.88
CA HIS A 43 -22.74 -3.05 -5.24
C HIS A 43 -22.88 -2.87 -3.71
N PRO A 44 -23.69 -3.70 -3.02
CA PRO A 44 -23.70 -3.73 -1.56
C PRO A 44 -22.28 -3.90 -1.00
N MET A 45 -21.93 -3.07 -0.02
CA MET A 45 -20.63 -3.00 0.66
C MET A 45 -19.98 -4.39 0.82
N VAL A 46 -18.74 -4.52 0.33
CA VAL A 46 -17.98 -5.77 0.45
C VAL A 46 -17.72 -6.03 1.93
N LYS A 47 -18.29 -7.12 2.44
CA LYS A 47 -17.97 -7.64 3.76
C LYS A 47 -16.77 -8.58 3.61
N THR A 48 -15.74 -8.38 4.42
CA THR A 48 -14.55 -9.26 4.48
C THR A 48 -14.55 -10.13 5.75
N PRO A 49 -15.59 -10.94 6.04
CA PRO A 49 -15.70 -11.72 7.28
C PRO A 49 -14.63 -12.80 7.43
N HIS A 50 -13.78 -12.96 6.41
CA HIS A 50 -12.76 -14.00 6.32
C HIS A 50 -11.36 -13.44 6.12
N ILE A 51 -11.11 -12.18 6.51
CA ILE A 51 -9.78 -11.57 6.37
C ILE A 51 -8.67 -12.40 7.05
N ASP A 52 -8.99 -13.10 8.14
CA ASP A 52 -8.04 -14.01 8.81
C ASP A 52 -7.65 -15.20 7.91
N ARG A 53 -8.52 -15.63 6.99
CA ARG A 53 -8.21 -16.67 6.00
C ARG A 53 -7.32 -16.14 4.88
N LEU A 54 -7.30 -14.83 4.63
CA LEU A 54 -6.40 -14.22 3.65
C LEU A 54 -4.96 -14.15 4.16
N ALA A 55 -4.73 -14.19 5.48
CA ALA A 55 -3.40 -14.30 6.07
C ALA A 55 -2.89 -15.77 6.13
N ALA A 56 -3.40 -16.63 5.26
CA ALA A 56 -3.05 -18.05 5.19
C ALA A 56 -1.56 -18.28 4.87
N PRO A 57 -1.02 -19.49 5.16
CA PRO A 57 0.36 -19.87 4.89
C PRO A 57 0.91 -19.54 3.50
N GLU A 58 0.04 -19.57 2.49
CA GLU A 58 0.33 -19.39 1.07
C GLU A 58 0.37 -17.92 0.61
N VAL A 59 -0.07 -16.99 1.47
CA VAL A 59 -0.02 -15.55 1.19
C VAL A 59 1.21 -14.96 1.87
N ASP A 60 1.96 -14.10 1.17
CA ASP A 60 3.14 -13.46 1.74
C ASP A 60 2.83 -12.10 2.37
N ALA A 61 1.86 -11.37 1.82
CA ALA A 61 1.52 -10.02 2.28
C ALA A 61 0.06 -9.67 2.00
N LEU A 62 -0.47 -8.77 2.84
CA LEU A 62 -1.72 -8.05 2.58
C LEU A 62 -1.36 -6.63 2.11
N LEU A 63 -1.97 -6.19 1.02
CA LEU A 63 -1.78 -4.85 0.45
C LEU A 63 -3.12 -4.10 0.47
N ILE A 64 -3.13 -2.88 1.02
CA ILE A 64 -4.30 -2.01 1.08
C ILE A 64 -4.33 -1.08 -0.13
N GLY A 65 -5.45 -1.11 -0.87
CA GLY A 65 -5.88 -0.04 -1.76
C GLY A 65 -6.67 1.00 -0.95
N PRO A 66 -6.13 2.20 -0.67
CA PRO A 66 -6.76 3.14 0.25
C PRO A 66 -8.05 3.76 -0.31
N HIS A 67 -8.12 3.99 -1.64
CA HIS A 67 -9.32 4.51 -2.29
C HIS A 67 -10.50 3.56 -2.04
N ASP A 68 -10.39 2.33 -2.53
CA ASP A 68 -11.35 1.23 -2.37
C ASP A 68 -11.73 0.98 -0.91
N LEU A 69 -10.76 0.98 0.01
CA LEU A 69 -11.04 0.80 1.43
C LEU A 69 -11.88 1.96 1.98
N SER A 70 -11.52 3.20 1.66
CA SER A 70 -12.26 4.39 2.11
C SER A 70 -13.68 4.42 1.55
N CYS A 71 -13.83 4.00 0.29
CA CYS A 71 -15.08 3.79 -0.41
C CYS A 71 -15.95 2.74 0.31
N ASN A 72 -15.38 1.58 0.63
CA ASN A 72 -16.02 0.52 1.42
C ASN A 72 -16.26 0.86 2.91
N LEU A 73 -15.83 2.03 3.38
CA LEU A 73 -16.15 2.50 4.72
C LEU A 73 -17.18 3.63 4.71
N GLY A 74 -17.63 4.06 3.51
CA GLY A 74 -18.55 5.19 3.36
C GLY A 74 -17.88 6.56 3.56
N VAL A 75 -16.55 6.60 3.52
CA VAL A 75 -15.73 7.81 3.72
C VAL A 75 -14.75 8.01 2.56
N PRO A 76 -15.25 8.15 1.32
CA PRO A 76 -14.41 8.18 0.13
C PRO A 76 -13.31 9.23 0.25
N GLU A 77 -12.06 8.76 0.13
CA GLU A 77 -10.82 9.53 0.15
C GLU A 77 -10.57 10.38 1.41
N GLN A 78 -11.37 10.18 2.47
CA GLN A 78 -11.16 10.80 3.77
C GLN A 78 -10.16 9.96 4.58
N TYR A 79 -8.88 10.00 4.20
CA TYR A 79 -7.83 9.16 4.79
C TYR A 79 -7.46 9.51 6.24
N GLU A 80 -8.00 10.58 6.79
CA GLU A 80 -7.89 10.95 8.20
C GLU A 80 -9.10 10.51 9.03
N ALA A 81 -10.12 9.92 8.39
CA ALA A 81 -11.31 9.43 9.08
C ALA A 81 -10.93 8.32 10.09
N PRO A 82 -11.44 8.38 11.33
CA PRO A 82 -11.12 7.39 12.36
C PRO A 82 -11.40 5.93 11.93
N GLU A 83 -12.47 5.70 11.20
CA GLU A 83 -12.86 4.39 10.67
C GLU A 83 -11.86 3.87 9.63
N PHE A 84 -11.32 4.74 8.78
CA PHE A 84 -10.30 4.38 7.81
C PHE A 84 -9.01 3.98 8.51
N LEU A 85 -8.53 4.82 9.43
CA LEU A 85 -7.31 4.55 10.19
C LEU A 85 -7.44 3.29 11.06
N ALA A 86 -8.60 3.06 11.69
CA ALA A 86 -8.86 1.87 12.48
C ALA A 86 -8.89 0.59 11.62
N ALA A 87 -9.45 0.66 10.42
CA ALA A 87 -9.44 -0.46 9.47
C ALA A 87 -8.02 -0.77 9.00
N VAL A 88 -7.24 0.25 8.62
CA VAL A 88 -5.83 0.12 8.24
C VAL A 88 -5.02 -0.52 9.36
N GLN A 89 -5.14 -0.03 10.60
CA GLN A 89 -4.47 -0.62 11.76
C GLN A 89 -4.83 -2.10 11.94
N THR A 90 -6.12 -2.43 11.86
CA THR A 90 -6.58 -3.82 12.02
C THR A 90 -5.99 -4.75 10.97
N ILE A 91 -5.90 -4.31 9.72
CA ILE A 91 -5.32 -5.09 8.62
C ILE A 91 -3.82 -5.30 8.86
N PHE A 92 -3.09 -4.26 9.23
CA PHE A 92 -1.67 -4.35 9.55
C PHE A 92 -1.45 -5.29 10.73
N ASP A 93 -2.15 -5.12 11.85
CA ASP A 93 -2.03 -5.97 13.03
C ASP A 93 -2.26 -7.45 12.69
N LYS A 94 -3.31 -7.77 11.93
CA LYS A 94 -3.61 -9.15 11.52
C LYS A 94 -2.53 -9.73 10.60
N ALA A 95 -2.07 -8.96 9.62
CA ALA A 95 -1.00 -9.38 8.73
C ALA A 95 0.29 -9.66 9.53
N ARG A 96 0.69 -8.73 10.40
CA ARG A 96 1.90 -8.85 11.23
C ARG A 96 1.81 -10.00 12.23
N ALA A 97 0.66 -10.18 12.90
CA ALA A 97 0.41 -11.29 13.82
C ALA A 97 0.49 -12.67 13.13
N ALA A 98 0.13 -12.74 11.85
CA ALA A 98 0.25 -13.95 11.04
C ALA A 98 1.64 -14.15 10.40
N GLY A 99 2.61 -13.26 10.69
CA GLY A 99 3.95 -13.30 10.12
C GLY A 99 4.01 -12.87 8.65
N ARG A 100 3.02 -12.11 8.18
CA ARG A 100 2.88 -11.64 6.79
C ARG A 100 3.36 -10.21 6.61
N GLY A 101 3.68 -9.85 5.38
CA GLY A 101 3.87 -8.47 4.97
C GLY A 101 2.57 -7.66 5.11
N ALA A 102 2.72 -6.41 5.49
CA ALA A 102 1.65 -5.44 5.62
C ALA A 102 2.01 -4.25 4.73
N GLY A 103 1.17 -3.92 3.76
CA GLY A 103 1.46 -2.83 2.85
C GLY A 103 0.29 -1.99 2.43
N ILE A 104 0.61 -0.83 1.85
CA ILE A 104 -0.34 0.15 1.35
C ILE A 104 0.28 0.91 0.17
N HIS A 105 -0.54 1.19 -0.85
CA HIS A 105 -0.22 2.17 -1.89
C HIS A 105 -0.76 3.53 -1.49
N PHE A 106 0.07 4.56 -1.40
CA PHE A 106 -0.38 5.86 -0.91
C PHE A 106 0.34 7.03 -1.59
N TRP A 107 -0.41 8.07 -1.93
CA TRP A 107 0.07 9.28 -2.62
C TRP A 107 -0.09 10.56 -1.80
N GLY A 108 -0.55 10.47 -0.54
CA GLY A 108 -0.61 11.60 0.38
C GLY A 108 0.77 12.06 0.86
N ASN A 109 0.79 12.93 1.86
CA ASN A 109 2.03 13.55 2.32
C ASN A 109 2.95 12.58 3.09
N THR A 110 4.17 13.02 3.38
CA THR A 110 5.19 12.19 4.05
C THR A 110 4.83 11.82 5.49
N GLU A 111 4.08 12.67 6.20
CA GLU A 111 3.63 12.40 7.56
C GLU A 111 2.63 11.23 7.59
N GLN A 112 1.66 11.25 6.67
CA GLN A 112 0.70 10.17 6.52
C GLN A 112 1.39 8.84 6.14
N GLN A 113 2.39 8.90 5.26
CA GLN A 113 3.16 7.72 4.87
C GLN A 113 4.01 7.17 6.03
N ALA A 114 4.68 8.05 6.78
CA ALA A 114 5.44 7.66 7.97
C ALA A 114 4.54 7.00 9.02
N ARG A 115 3.36 7.57 9.25
CA ARG A 115 2.35 6.98 10.14
C ARG A 115 2.00 5.55 9.76
N PHE A 116 1.83 5.22 8.48
CA PHE A 116 1.53 3.83 8.09
C PHE A 116 2.68 2.86 8.41
N LEU A 117 3.93 3.31 8.28
CA LEU A 117 5.09 2.52 8.69
C LEU A 117 5.11 2.31 10.21
N GLU A 118 4.79 3.36 10.99
CA GLU A 118 4.66 3.29 12.45
C GLU A 118 3.52 2.36 12.90
N MET A 119 2.43 2.33 12.14
CA MET A 119 1.28 1.41 12.36
C MET A 119 1.60 -0.06 12.02
N GLY A 120 2.76 -0.35 11.42
CA GLY A 120 3.23 -1.70 11.16
C GLY A 120 3.35 -2.10 9.69
N ALA A 121 3.12 -1.18 8.76
CA ALA A 121 3.42 -1.44 7.35
C ALA A 121 4.94 -1.67 7.17
N ASN A 122 5.28 -2.68 6.39
CA ASN A 122 6.66 -2.97 5.97
C ASN A 122 6.79 -3.05 4.44
N LEU A 123 5.75 -2.65 3.72
CA LEU A 123 5.71 -2.45 2.27
C LEU A 123 4.93 -1.16 1.97
N LEU A 124 5.61 -0.10 1.53
CA LEU A 124 4.98 1.16 1.15
C LEU A 124 5.19 1.38 -0.34
N ILE A 125 4.10 1.41 -1.11
CA ILE A 125 4.13 1.83 -2.51
C ILE A 125 3.88 3.33 -2.52
N HIS A 126 4.90 4.10 -2.87
CA HIS A 126 4.84 5.56 -2.87
C HIS A 126 4.35 6.10 -4.21
N SER A 127 3.26 6.88 -4.18
CA SER A 127 2.75 7.66 -5.32
C SER A 127 2.50 6.82 -6.59
N ALA A 128 2.30 7.49 -7.72
CA ALA A 128 2.23 6.89 -9.05
C ALA A 128 2.97 7.78 -10.05
N ASP A 129 3.54 7.19 -11.10
CA ASP A 129 4.25 7.91 -12.16
C ASP A 129 3.40 9.02 -12.79
N VAL A 130 2.14 8.72 -13.12
CA VAL A 130 1.17 9.69 -13.67
C VAL A 130 0.95 10.86 -12.70
N LEU A 131 0.86 10.59 -11.39
CA LEU A 131 0.68 11.65 -10.38
C LEU A 131 1.94 12.51 -10.26
N LEU A 132 3.12 11.89 -10.25
CA LEU A 132 4.40 12.62 -10.19
C LEU A 132 4.58 13.52 -11.42
N VAL A 133 4.28 12.99 -12.61
CA VAL A 133 4.33 13.75 -13.87
C VAL A 133 3.31 14.89 -13.84
N LYS A 134 2.05 14.62 -13.45
CA LYS A 134 1.00 15.65 -13.31
C LYS A 134 1.45 16.77 -12.37
N HIS A 135 1.92 16.42 -11.17
CA HIS A 135 2.34 17.40 -10.16
C HIS A 135 3.52 18.23 -10.63
N HIS A 136 4.54 17.59 -11.22
CA HIS A 136 5.73 18.29 -11.67
C HIS A 136 5.42 19.23 -12.85
N LEU A 137 4.70 18.75 -13.86
CA LEU A 137 4.28 19.56 -15.00
C LEU A 137 3.42 20.75 -14.57
N ALA A 138 2.44 20.51 -13.68
CA ALA A 138 1.59 21.58 -13.17
C ALA A 138 2.40 22.66 -12.43
N ALA A 139 3.36 22.24 -11.59
CA ALA A 139 4.23 23.14 -10.86
C ALA A 139 5.15 23.95 -11.79
N GLU A 140 5.78 23.32 -12.78
CA GLU A 140 6.65 24.02 -13.74
C GLU A 140 5.87 25.02 -14.60
N LEU A 141 4.71 24.63 -15.12
CA LEU A 141 3.86 25.52 -15.91
C LEU A 141 3.33 26.69 -15.08
N ALA A 142 2.98 26.47 -13.82
CA ALA A 142 2.59 27.54 -12.90
C ALA A 142 3.74 28.54 -12.67
N ALA A 143 4.97 28.05 -12.49
CA ALA A 143 6.15 28.90 -12.33
C ALA A 143 6.45 29.74 -13.60
N VAL A 144 6.30 29.15 -14.79
CA VAL A 144 6.45 29.87 -16.06
C VAL A 144 5.38 30.97 -16.18
N ARG A 145 4.10 30.65 -15.93
CA ARG A 145 2.99 31.61 -15.96
C ARG A 145 3.22 32.79 -15.02
N GLN A 146 3.64 32.50 -13.77
CA GLN A 146 3.95 33.52 -12.78
C GLN A 146 5.06 34.46 -13.27
N ARG A 147 6.11 33.93 -13.88
CA ARG A 147 7.23 34.73 -14.39
C ARG A 147 6.86 35.61 -15.59
N MET A 148 5.87 35.19 -16.37
CA MET A 148 5.35 35.97 -17.50
C MET A 148 4.29 37.01 -17.10
N GLY A 149 3.93 37.09 -15.82
CA GLY A 149 2.85 37.96 -15.36
C GLY A 149 1.44 37.47 -15.74
N ASP A 150 1.34 36.24 -16.24
CA ASP A 150 0.08 35.56 -16.58
C ASP A 150 -0.46 34.83 -15.36
N ALA A 151 -0.68 35.58 -14.28
CA ALA A 151 -1.46 35.08 -13.16
C ALA A 151 -2.91 34.98 -13.65
N GLY A 152 -3.31 33.79 -14.10
CA GLY A 152 -4.71 33.48 -14.40
C GLY A 152 -5.62 33.86 -13.22
N PRO A 153 -6.95 33.88 -13.42
CA PRO A 153 -7.88 34.17 -12.33
C PRO A 153 -7.55 33.26 -11.15
N SER A 154 -7.55 33.83 -9.95
CA SER A 154 -7.25 33.18 -8.67
C SER A 154 -8.26 32.06 -8.37
N GLY A 155 -8.19 30.97 -9.13
CA GLY A 155 -8.95 29.75 -8.99
C GLY A 155 -8.12 28.74 -8.19
N THR A 156 -8.53 28.56 -6.94
CA THR A 156 -8.09 27.48 -6.07
C THR A 156 -8.50 26.13 -6.69
N GLY A 157 -7.54 25.31 -7.09
CA GLY A 157 -7.81 23.91 -7.41
C GLY A 157 -6.73 23.28 -8.28
N ALA A 158 -5.89 22.43 -7.68
CA ALA A 158 -4.98 21.52 -8.38
C ALA A 158 -5.72 20.43 -9.20
N ASP A 159 -7.05 20.50 -9.25
CA ASP A 159 -7.94 19.50 -9.83
C ASP A 159 -8.50 19.87 -11.21
N ASP A 160 -8.27 21.09 -11.72
CA ASP A 160 -8.85 21.55 -12.99
C ASP A 160 -8.04 21.16 -14.24
N LEU A 161 -7.04 20.28 -14.09
CA LEU A 161 -6.44 19.61 -15.24
C LEU A 161 -7.29 18.39 -15.60
N THR A 162 -8.42 18.66 -16.25
CA THR A 162 -9.11 17.64 -17.04
C THR A 162 -8.24 17.39 -18.28
N ILE A 163 -7.70 16.18 -18.41
CA ILE A 163 -7.11 15.71 -19.68
C ILE A 163 -8.26 15.30 -20.60
#